data_AF-A0A418RJC0-F1
#
_entry.id   AF-A0A418RJC0-F1
#
_cell.length_a   1.000
_cell.length_b   1.000
_cell.length_c   1.000
_cell.angle_alpha   90.00
_cell.angle_beta   90.00
_cell.angle_gamma   90.00
#
_symmetry.space_group_name_H-M   'P 1'
#
loop_
_entity.id
_entity.type
_entity.pdbx_description
1 polymer ?
#
loop_
_entity_poly.entity_id
_entity_poly.type
_entity_poly.pdbx_seq_one_letter_code
_entity_poly.pdbx_strand_id
1 'polypeptide(L)'
;MRGPSAPVNHLEKAMSGAWTRKEGKNPAGGLNERGRASLKAEGHNIKRPVTASEAKHSPESAQRRDNFRTRMCGMKEKLTSAKTAHDPNSRINLALKRWDVKC
;
A
#
# COMPACT_ATOMS: atom_id res chain seq x y z
N MET A 1 -26.06 -33.13 -23.81
CA MET A 1 -24.90 -32.48 -24.44
C MET A 1 -24.63 -31.15 -23.73
N ARG A 2 -23.76 -31.13 -22.71
CA ARG A 2 -23.32 -29.87 -22.08
C ARG A 2 -22.16 -29.34 -22.92
N GLY A 3 -22.36 -28.20 -23.59
CA GLY A 3 -21.36 -27.57 -24.46
C GLY A 3 -20.09 -27.18 -23.70
N PRO A 4 -18.98 -26.94 -24.41
CA PRO A 4 -17.69 -26.65 -23.79
C PRO A 4 -17.81 -25.37 -22.95
N SER A 5 -17.55 -25.50 -21.64
CA SER A 5 -17.29 -24.35 -20.77
C SER A 5 -16.13 -23.57 -21.37
N ALA A 6 -16.38 -22.32 -21.74
CA ALA A 6 -15.33 -21.39 -22.13
C ALA A 6 -14.25 -21.36 -21.03
N PRO A 7 -12.95 -21.36 -21.38
CA PRO A 7 -11.92 -21.16 -20.39
C PRO A 7 -12.12 -19.77 -19.80
N VAL A 8 -12.47 -19.71 -18.52
CA VAL A 8 -12.37 -18.49 -17.73
C VAL A 8 -10.91 -18.04 -17.78
N ASN A 9 -10.62 -17.03 -18.59
CA ASN A 9 -9.30 -16.45 -18.73
C ASN A 9 -8.86 -15.81 -17.40
N HIS A 10 -8.20 -16.60 -16.56
CA HIS A 10 -7.57 -16.16 -15.32
C HIS A 10 -6.46 -15.11 -15.56
N LEU A 11 -5.99 -14.98 -16.81
CA LEU A 11 -4.95 -14.05 -17.25
C LEU A 11 -5.38 -12.57 -17.26
N GLU A 12 -6.66 -12.23 -17.50
CA GLU A 12 -7.11 -10.82 -17.47
C GLU A 12 -7.33 -10.29 -16.04
N LYS A 13 -7.71 -11.16 -15.09
CA LYS A 13 -7.86 -10.78 -13.67
C LYS A 13 -6.51 -10.51 -13.00
N ALA A 14 -5.43 -11.06 -13.54
CA ALA A 14 -4.05 -10.83 -13.09
C ALA A 14 -3.46 -9.46 -13.53
N MET A 15 -4.11 -8.73 -14.45
CA MET A 15 -3.52 -7.51 -15.02
C MET A 15 -3.66 -6.25 -14.16
N SER A 16 -4.44 -6.25 -13.06
CA SER A 16 -4.41 -5.20 -12.02
C SER A 16 -5.59 -5.33 -11.07
N GLY A 17 -5.40 -5.98 -9.92
CA GLY A 17 -6.36 -5.86 -8.83
C GLY A 17 -6.60 -4.39 -8.44
N ALA A 18 -7.69 -4.11 -7.73
CA ALA A 18 -8.03 -2.75 -7.31
C ALA A 18 -6.87 -2.04 -6.55
N TRP A 19 -5.96 -2.80 -5.95
CA TRP A 19 -4.77 -2.29 -5.27
C TRP A 19 -3.80 -1.50 -6.16
N THR A 20 -3.74 -1.79 -7.47
CA THR A 20 -2.94 -0.99 -8.42
C THR A 20 -3.76 0.17 -9.02
N ARG A 21 -5.09 0.04 -9.07
CA ARG A 21 -6.03 1.02 -9.64
C ARG A 21 -6.34 2.17 -8.69
N LYS A 22 -6.93 3.25 -9.24
CA LYS A 22 -7.33 4.44 -8.45
C LYS A 22 -8.33 4.08 -7.35
N GLU A 23 -9.24 3.15 -7.63
CA GLU A 23 -10.31 2.72 -6.73
C GLU A 23 -9.82 2.03 -5.45
N GLY A 24 -8.62 1.43 -5.45
CA GLY A 24 -8.00 0.85 -4.25
C GLY A 24 -7.02 1.76 -3.53
N LYS A 25 -6.76 2.97 -4.06
CA LYS A 25 -5.86 3.96 -3.47
C LYS A 25 -6.66 4.92 -2.59
N ASN A 26 -6.16 5.19 -1.39
CA ASN A 26 -6.72 6.24 -0.54
C ASN A 26 -6.13 7.60 -0.98
N PRO A 27 -6.95 8.64 -1.20
CA PRO A 27 -6.47 9.98 -1.54
C PRO A 27 -5.52 10.55 -0.46
N ALA A 28 -5.76 10.24 0.81
CA ALA A 28 -4.90 10.65 1.92
C ALA A 28 -3.57 9.84 2.00
N GLY A 29 -3.38 8.80 1.18
CA GLY A 29 -2.15 8.00 1.15
C GLY A 29 -2.36 6.51 1.42
N GLY A 30 -1.54 5.65 0.81
CA GLY A 30 -1.63 4.18 0.93
C GLY A 30 -2.86 3.56 0.24
N LEU A 31 -3.14 2.30 0.59
CA LEU A 31 -4.29 1.53 0.11
C LEU A 31 -5.52 1.72 1.01
N ASN A 32 -6.70 1.84 0.39
CA ASN A 32 -7.97 1.78 1.10
C ASN A 32 -8.39 0.33 1.36
N GLU A 33 -9.59 0.12 1.91
CA GLU A 33 -10.09 -1.22 2.22
C GLU A 33 -10.26 -2.09 0.98
N ARG A 34 -10.81 -1.56 -0.12
CA ARG A 34 -10.95 -2.28 -1.40
C ARG A 34 -9.60 -2.67 -1.98
N GLY A 35 -8.62 -1.78 -1.90
CA GLY A 35 -7.24 -2.06 -2.31
C GLY A 35 -6.64 -3.18 -1.48
N ARG A 36 -6.74 -3.13 -0.15
CA ARG A 36 -6.23 -4.23 0.71
C ARG A 36 -6.97 -5.54 0.49
N ALA A 37 -8.28 -5.51 0.30
CA ALA A 37 -9.08 -6.69 0.00
C ALA A 37 -8.68 -7.32 -1.33
N SER A 38 -8.46 -6.50 -2.36
CA SER A 38 -7.97 -6.97 -3.65
C SER A 38 -6.57 -7.56 -3.56
N LEU A 39 -5.67 -6.92 -2.80
CA LEU A 39 -4.32 -7.43 -2.60
C LEU A 39 -4.32 -8.75 -1.81
N LYS A 40 -5.22 -8.89 -0.83
CA LYS A 40 -5.47 -10.14 -0.11
C LYS A 40 -6.01 -11.24 -1.03
N ALA A 41 -6.87 -10.90 -1.98
CA ALA A 41 -7.39 -11.85 -2.97
C ALA A 41 -6.29 -12.39 -3.91
N GLU A 42 -5.21 -11.63 -4.09
CA GLU A 42 -3.99 -12.07 -4.81
C GLU A 42 -3.00 -12.85 -3.93
N GLY A 43 -3.38 -13.17 -2.68
CA GLY A 43 -2.55 -13.94 -1.75
C GLY A 43 -1.67 -13.09 -0.82
N HIS A 44 -1.71 -11.75 -0.93
CA HIS A 44 -0.92 -10.86 -0.09
C HIS A 44 -1.73 -10.33 1.10
N ASN A 45 -1.57 -10.95 2.26
CA ASN A 45 -2.24 -10.52 3.49
C ASN A 45 -1.49 -9.39 4.22
N ILE A 46 -1.56 -8.17 3.69
CA ILE A 46 -0.89 -7.02 4.31
C ILE A 46 -1.72 -6.42 5.45
N LYS A 47 -1.06 -6.15 6.58
CA LYS A 47 -1.65 -5.36 7.68
C LYS A 47 -1.52 -3.88 7.36
N ARG A 48 -2.41 -3.07 7.94
CA ARG A 48 -2.22 -1.61 7.94
C ARG A 48 -0.93 -1.25 8.71
N PRO A 49 -0.24 -0.16 8.35
CA PRO A 49 0.83 0.40 9.16
C PRO A 49 0.33 0.79 10.56
N VAL A 50 1.26 0.80 11.51
CA VAL A 50 0.99 1.13 12.90
C VAL A 50 0.94 2.65 13.06
N THR A 51 -0.08 3.16 13.75
CA THR A 51 -0.18 4.60 14.04
C THR A 51 0.82 5.04 15.11
N ALA A 52 1.12 6.34 15.17
CA ALA A 52 1.99 6.88 16.21
C ALA A 52 1.45 6.64 17.64
N SER A 53 0.13 6.63 17.83
CA SER A 53 -0.48 6.31 19.13
C SER A 53 -0.23 4.86 19.51
N GLU A 54 -0.53 3.91 18.62
CA GLU A 54 -0.31 2.47 18.85
C GLU A 54 1.17 2.15 19.12
N ALA A 55 2.10 2.85 18.46
CA ALA A 55 3.53 2.71 18.68
C ALA A 55 3.98 3.15 20.08
N LYS A 56 3.26 4.06 20.76
CA LYS A 56 3.59 4.49 22.13
C LYS A 56 3.19 3.47 23.19
N HIS A 57 2.24 2.59 22.89
CA HIS A 57 1.68 1.65 23.86
C HIS A 57 2.43 0.30 23.91
N SER A 58 3.25 -0.03 22.91
CA SER A 58 3.97 -1.31 22.87
C SER A 58 5.30 -1.21 22.11
N PRO A 59 6.39 -1.81 22.63
CA PRO A 59 7.66 -1.94 21.91
C PRO A 59 7.52 -2.66 20.56
N GLU A 60 6.65 -3.67 20.46
CA GLU A 60 6.42 -4.38 19.20
C GLU A 60 5.80 -3.45 18.14
N SER A 61 4.82 -2.64 18.56
CA SER A 61 4.19 -1.63 17.70
C SER A 61 5.19 -0.57 17.26
N ALA A 62 6.09 -0.14 18.15
CA ALA A 62 7.18 0.77 17.83
C ALA A 62 8.11 0.18 16.77
N GLN A 63 8.55 -1.08 16.93
CA GLN A 63 9.41 -1.76 15.96
C GLN A 63 8.73 -1.90 14.59
N ARG A 64 7.44 -2.24 14.56
CA ARG A 64 6.67 -2.33 13.31
C ARG A 64 6.56 -0.99 12.60
N ARG A 65 6.41 0.10 13.35
CA ARG A 65 6.41 1.46 12.80
C ARG A 65 7.78 1.85 12.26
N ASP A 66 8.86 1.48 12.94
CA ASP A 66 10.23 1.74 12.48
C ASP A 66 10.56 0.97 11.19
N ASN A 67 10.20 -0.31 11.11
CA ASN A 67 10.35 -1.10 9.89
C ASN A 67 9.58 -0.49 8.71
N PHE A 68 8.39 0.06 8.96
CA PHE A 68 7.62 0.78 7.94
C PHE A 68 8.33 2.08 7.51
N ARG A 69 8.90 2.85 8.45
CA ARG A 69 9.71 4.03 8.16
C ARG A 69 10.86 3.68 7.23
N THR A 70 11.71 2.74 7.60
CA THR A 70 12.90 2.36 6.81
C THR A 70 12.53 1.95 5.38
N ARG A 71 11.48 1.15 5.22
CA ARG A 71 10.99 0.74 3.88
C ARG A 71 10.51 1.92 3.05
N MET A 72 9.71 2.80 3.63
CA MET A 72 9.13 3.94 2.91
C MET A 72 10.18 5.01 2.60
N CYS A 73 11.15 5.24 3.48
CA CYS A 73 12.23 6.17 3.23
C CYS A 73 13.16 5.67 2.12
N GLY A 74 13.55 4.39 2.14
CA GLY A 74 14.30 3.80 1.04
C GLY A 74 13.52 3.81 -0.29
N MET A 75 12.19 3.62 -0.26
CA MET A 75 11.37 3.78 -1.46
C MET A 75 11.30 5.24 -1.93
N LYS A 76 11.28 6.21 -1.02
CA LYS A 76 11.28 7.64 -1.36
C LYS A 76 12.57 8.00 -2.08
N GLU A 77 13.71 7.61 -1.54
CA GLU A 77 15.01 7.85 -2.15
C GLU A 77 15.14 7.20 -3.54
N LYS A 78 14.63 5.98 -3.71
CA LYS A 78 14.74 5.25 -4.99
C LYS A 78 13.75 5.70 -6.06
N LEU A 79 12.52 6.03 -5.67
CA LEU A 79 11.41 6.26 -6.61
C LEU A 79 11.08 7.74 -6.82
N THR A 80 11.61 8.63 -5.99
CA THR A 80 11.40 10.08 -6.15
C THR A 80 12.67 10.76 -6.61
N SER A 81 12.53 11.71 -7.54
CA SER A 81 13.61 12.63 -7.89
C SER A 81 13.69 13.74 -6.85
N ALA A 82 14.76 14.56 -6.88
CA ALA A 82 14.88 15.73 -6.00
C ALA A 82 13.61 16.60 -6.01
N LYS A 83 12.95 16.75 -7.17
CA LYS A 83 11.71 17.51 -7.31
C LYS A 83 10.51 16.83 -6.64
N THR A 84 10.31 15.52 -6.83
CA THR A 84 9.14 14.80 -6.30
C THR A 84 9.31 14.32 -4.86
N ALA A 85 10.54 14.28 -4.36
CA ALA A 85 10.86 14.00 -2.97
C ALA A 85 10.27 15.06 -2.02
N HIS A 86 10.21 16.32 -2.46
CA HIS A 86 9.67 17.45 -1.69
C HIS A 86 8.19 17.75 -1.99
N ASP A 87 7.58 17.13 -3.00
CA ASP A 87 6.18 17.36 -3.34
C ASP A 87 5.24 16.75 -2.28
N PRO A 88 4.48 17.56 -1.51
CA PRO A 88 3.58 17.05 -0.48
C PRO A 88 2.44 16.19 -1.02
N ASN A 89 2.14 16.30 -2.31
CA ASN A 89 1.08 15.57 -2.99
C ASN A 89 1.56 14.27 -3.63
N SER A 90 2.88 14.00 -3.60
CA SER A 90 3.41 12.73 -4.09
C SER A 90 2.85 11.56 -3.27
N ARG A 91 2.60 10.42 -3.94
CA ARG A 91 1.95 9.26 -3.29
C ARG A 91 2.71 8.75 -2.07
N ILE A 92 4.04 8.85 -2.09
CA ILE A 92 4.89 8.44 -0.98
C ILE A 92 4.80 9.41 0.19
N ASN A 93 4.77 10.73 -0.06
CA ASN A 93 4.64 11.75 0.99
C ASN A 93 3.24 11.75 1.61
N LEU A 94 2.19 11.50 0.81
CA LEU A 94 0.83 11.28 1.33
C LEU A 94 0.78 10.06 2.27
N ALA A 95 1.39 8.94 1.89
CA ALA A 95 1.45 7.76 2.73
C ALA A 95 2.22 8.02 4.04
N LEU A 96 3.40 8.65 3.96
CA LEU A 96 4.20 9.05 5.12
C LEU A 96 3.39 9.96 6.07
N LYS A 97 2.69 10.96 5.52
CA LYS A 97 1.81 11.86 6.29
C LYS A 97 0.66 11.11 6.96
N ARG A 98 -0.01 10.19 6.25
CA ARG A 98 -1.15 9.43 6.79
C ARG A 98 -0.80 8.64 8.05
N TRP A 99 0.43 8.13 8.10
CA TRP A 99 0.92 7.29 9.19
C TRP A 99 1.83 8.06 10.16
N ASP A 100 1.92 9.38 10.00
CA ASP A 100 2.77 10.27 10.79
C ASP A 100 4.22 9.76 10.87
N VAL A 101 4.78 9.37 9.73
CA VAL A 101 6.15 8.87 9.63
C VAL A 101 7.00 9.86 8.86
N LYS A 102 8.15 10.22 9.43
CA LYS A 102 9.14 11.09 8.79
C LYS A 102 10.30 10.28 8.26
N CYS A 103 10.67 10.62 7.03
CA CYS A 103 12.01 10.53 6.47
C CYS A 103 12.54 11.96 6.54
#